data_AF-A0A955NV72-F1
#
_entry.id   AF-A0A955NV72-F1
#
_cell.length_a   1.000
_cell.length_b   1.000
_cell.length_c   1.000
_cell.angle_alpha   90.00
_cell.angle_beta   90.00
_cell.angle_gamma   90.00
#
_symmetry.space_group_name_H-M   'P 1'
#
loop_
_entity.id
_entity.type
_entity.pdbx_description
1 polymer ?
#
loop_
_entity_poly.entity_id
_entity_poly.type
_entity_poly.pdbx_seq_one_letter_code
_entity_poly.pdbx_strand_id
1 'polypeptide(L)'
;MSLIQWGERFDWFPSMAFTEELPGAFKKIHGYDWLTRLPLLYHEDHPESLRFRCHHWETCCHLYSENYFKQIYDFCEEKGKLSSGHLVVEEDFWNHLAQQGGNLMTHFRHMHIPGIDWIHPFERDLPATTPKYPTSIAHLDGKERTWCETFAASGWGLTFQEMRRIVNWEHVNGINMQIPICYKYSMRGPAQTKFYNPGLSYQQPYWDHMKAFADYEARLCLLAAGGGHQAQIALAYCSADIWSRCNELQELTKKSDLYNALGDELRYAGYDFDILDEQAILESVAIEKDRIMTPTEEFEVLIFCGVDAIRNSVLDKAQAFANSGGTVLFVEAVPRHSYENGTEDPETREKVMALLGNEVNTKL
;
A
#
# COMPACT_ATOMS: atom_id res chain seq x y z
N MET A 1 -3.74 25.72 4.25
CA MET A 1 -5.17 26.06 4.30
C MET A 1 -5.79 25.47 3.03
N SER A 2 -6.15 24.19 3.06
CA SER A 2 -6.67 23.50 1.87
C SER A 2 -8.18 23.78 1.77
N LEU A 3 -8.54 24.62 0.81
CA LEU A 3 -9.93 24.80 0.38
C LEU A 3 -10.29 23.60 -0.51
N ILE A 4 -10.66 22.48 0.12
CA ILE A 4 -11.17 21.31 -0.59
C ILE A 4 -12.70 21.40 -0.59
N GLN A 5 -13.28 21.55 -1.77
CA GLN A 5 -14.72 21.47 -1.98
C GLN A 5 -15.05 20.04 -2.41
N TRP A 6 -15.51 19.22 -1.46
CA TRP A 6 -15.85 17.81 -1.67
C TRP A 6 -17.15 17.67 -2.49
N GLY A 7 -17.13 16.90 -3.59
CA GLY A 7 -18.36 16.62 -4.37
C GLY A 7 -18.21 16.13 -5.81
N GLU A 8 -17.03 16.27 -6.45
CA GLU A 8 -16.73 15.71 -7.77
C GLU A 8 -15.68 14.60 -7.62
N ARG A 9 -15.73 13.52 -8.43
CA ARG A 9 -14.62 12.56 -8.51
C ARG A 9 -13.39 13.33 -8.98
N PHE A 10 -12.41 13.51 -8.11
CA PHE A 10 -11.15 14.15 -8.45
C PHE A 10 -10.25 13.12 -9.13
N ASP A 11 -10.06 13.25 -10.44
CA ASP A 11 -8.95 12.60 -11.11
C ASP A 11 -7.69 13.43 -10.85
N TRP A 12 -6.90 13.00 -9.88
CA TRP A 12 -5.61 13.62 -9.59
C TRP A 12 -4.62 13.20 -10.66
N PHE A 13 -4.41 14.02 -11.69
CA PHE A 13 -3.27 13.80 -12.57
C PHE A 13 -2.01 13.86 -11.71
N PRO A 14 -0.99 13.00 -11.94
CA PRO A 14 0.34 13.21 -11.41
C PRO A 14 0.84 14.53 -12.01
N SER A 15 0.47 15.62 -11.34
CA SER A 15 1.10 16.91 -11.50
C SER A 15 2.57 16.66 -11.26
N MET A 16 3.43 17.18 -12.13
CA MET A 16 4.88 17.03 -12.01
C MET A 16 5.30 17.33 -10.56
N ALA A 17 5.58 16.28 -9.79
CA ALA A 17 6.00 16.44 -8.41
C ALA A 17 7.32 17.20 -8.45
N PHE A 18 7.36 18.37 -7.82
CA PHE A 18 8.50 19.26 -7.90
C PHE A 18 8.75 19.97 -6.58
N THR A 19 10.03 20.05 -6.25
CA THR A 19 10.61 20.91 -5.21
C THR A 19 11.97 21.38 -5.71
N GLU A 20 12.48 22.51 -5.20
CA GLU A 20 13.79 23.04 -5.59
C GLU A 20 14.94 22.06 -5.32
N GLU A 21 14.76 21.14 -4.36
CA GLU A 21 15.73 20.10 -4.03
C GLU A 21 15.77 18.93 -5.02
N LEU A 22 14.70 18.71 -5.80
CA LEU A 22 14.52 17.53 -6.64
C LEU A 22 15.66 17.34 -7.65
N PRO A 23 16.09 18.34 -8.43
CA PRO A 23 17.17 18.15 -9.39
C PRO A 23 18.50 17.76 -8.73
N GLY A 24 18.77 18.33 -7.55
CA GLY A 24 19.99 18.05 -6.77
C GLY A 24 19.99 16.64 -6.18
N ALA A 25 18.88 16.24 -5.55
CA ALA A 25 18.69 14.91 -5.00
C ALA A 25 18.76 13.84 -6.11
N PHE A 26 18.05 14.06 -7.21
CA PHE A 26 18.04 13.15 -8.36
C PHE A 26 19.46 12.93 -8.91
N LYS A 27 20.21 14.02 -9.12
CA LYS A 27 21.59 13.91 -9.62
C LYS A 27 22.51 13.20 -8.63
N LYS A 28 22.30 13.38 -7.33
CA LYS A 28 23.05 12.69 -6.26
C LYS A 28 22.76 11.19 -6.25
N ILE A 29 21.50 10.79 -6.42
CA ILE A 29 21.07 9.38 -6.37
C ILE A 29 21.44 8.64 -7.67
N HIS A 30 21.15 9.23 -8.84
CA HIS A 30 21.24 8.53 -10.13
C HIS A 30 22.45 8.93 -10.98
N GLY A 31 23.18 9.99 -10.62
CA GLY A 31 24.43 10.38 -11.27
C GLY A 31 24.30 11.17 -12.58
N TYR A 32 23.11 11.59 -12.98
CA TYR A 32 22.90 12.41 -14.19
C TYR A 32 21.89 13.55 -13.96
N ASP A 33 21.85 14.50 -14.89
CA ASP A 33 21.09 15.74 -14.74
C ASP A 33 19.61 15.56 -15.10
N TRP A 34 18.74 15.73 -14.10
CA TRP A 34 17.29 15.69 -14.22
C TRP A 34 16.75 16.66 -15.29
N LEU A 35 17.24 17.91 -15.31
CA LEU A 35 16.71 18.95 -16.20
C LEU A 35 16.92 18.61 -17.68
N THR A 36 18.03 17.93 -18.00
CA THR A 36 18.39 17.54 -19.37
C THR A 36 17.55 16.40 -19.93
N ARG A 37 16.72 15.77 -19.09
CA ARG A 37 15.92 14.58 -19.42
C ARG A 37 14.44 14.76 -19.10
N LEU A 38 14.01 15.93 -18.62
CA LEU A 38 12.63 16.21 -18.23
C LEU A 38 11.56 15.82 -19.26
N PRO A 39 11.75 16.02 -20.59
CA PRO A 39 10.75 15.59 -21.57
C PRO A 39 10.45 14.08 -21.54
N LEU A 40 11.38 13.24 -21.06
CA LEU A 40 11.18 11.80 -20.95
C LEU A 40 10.09 11.40 -19.93
N LEU A 41 9.66 12.32 -19.05
CA LEU A 41 8.46 12.08 -18.25
C LEU A 41 7.24 11.87 -19.13
N TYR A 42 7.12 12.61 -20.25
CA TYR A 42 5.90 12.68 -21.05
C TYR A 42 6.00 12.00 -22.41
N HIS A 43 7.20 11.69 -22.89
CA HIS A 43 7.39 11.00 -24.17
C HIS A 43 7.50 9.49 -23.97
N GLU A 44 6.66 8.72 -24.67
CA GLU A 44 6.62 7.25 -24.57
C GLU A 44 7.61 6.55 -25.51
N ASP A 45 7.93 7.15 -26.65
CA ASP A 45 8.69 6.51 -27.73
C ASP A 45 10.21 6.45 -27.52
N HIS A 46 10.72 6.91 -26.37
CA HIS A 46 12.16 6.94 -26.10
C HIS A 46 12.59 5.76 -25.19
N PRO A 47 13.64 5.00 -25.54
CA PRO A 47 14.08 3.85 -24.74
C PRO A 47 14.43 4.16 -23.28
N GLU A 48 14.93 5.37 -23.01
CA GLU A 48 15.25 5.83 -21.65
C GLU A 48 14.02 6.28 -20.84
N SER A 49 12.84 6.43 -21.44
CA SER A 49 11.68 7.03 -20.76
C SER A 49 11.25 6.24 -19.54
N LEU A 50 11.16 4.91 -19.67
CA LEU A 50 10.77 4.03 -18.57
C LEU A 50 11.71 4.20 -17.37
N ARG A 51 13.01 4.06 -17.61
CA ARG A 51 14.05 4.22 -16.59
C ARG A 51 14.02 5.62 -15.96
N PHE A 52 13.89 6.66 -16.78
CA PHE A 52 13.84 8.03 -16.28
C PHE A 52 12.63 8.27 -15.37
N ARG A 53 11.44 7.75 -15.74
CA ARG A 53 10.24 7.84 -14.91
C ARG A 53 10.42 7.10 -13.58
N CYS A 54 10.97 5.89 -13.60
CA CYS A 54 11.30 5.15 -12.38
C CYS A 54 12.23 5.95 -11.45
N HIS A 55 13.34 6.48 -11.99
CA HIS A 55 14.28 7.29 -11.22
C HIS A 55 13.64 8.58 -10.68
N HIS A 56 12.81 9.25 -11.49
CA HIS A 56 12.13 10.48 -11.09
C HIS A 56 11.20 10.23 -9.91
N TRP A 57 10.31 9.25 -10.03
CA TRP A 57 9.33 8.98 -9.00
C TRP A 57 9.91 8.32 -7.76
N GLU A 58 10.97 7.53 -7.88
CA GLU A 58 11.73 7.09 -6.72
C GLU A 58 12.32 8.27 -5.96
N THR A 59 12.94 9.24 -6.67
CA THR A 59 13.46 10.45 -6.02
C THR A 59 12.34 11.23 -5.34
N CYS A 60 11.17 11.40 -6.00
CA CYS A 60 10.01 12.07 -5.42
C CYS A 60 9.49 11.35 -4.17
N CYS A 61 9.35 10.02 -4.23
CA CYS A 61 8.93 9.20 -3.10
C CYS A 61 9.92 9.31 -1.93
N HIS A 62 11.22 9.19 -2.21
CA HIS A 62 12.28 9.33 -1.21
C HIS A 62 12.24 10.69 -0.52
N LEU A 63 12.19 11.79 -1.29
CA LEU A 63 12.11 13.14 -0.73
C LEU A 63 10.84 13.34 0.10
N TYR A 64 9.70 12.83 -0.34
CA TYR A 64 8.46 12.95 0.43
C TYR A 64 8.54 12.19 1.76
N SER A 65 9.07 10.96 1.72
CA SER A 65 9.22 10.14 2.92
C SER A 65 10.19 10.77 3.93
N GLU A 66 11.37 11.19 3.48
CA GLU A 66 12.40 11.77 4.34
C GLU A 66 12.03 13.17 4.86
N ASN A 67 11.47 14.02 4.00
CA ASN A 67 11.25 15.43 4.37
C ASN A 67 9.91 15.67 5.07
N TYR A 68 8.94 14.75 4.97
CA TYR A 68 7.65 14.89 5.64
C TYR A 68 7.46 13.85 6.74
N PHE A 69 7.34 12.57 6.38
CA PHE A 69 6.99 11.53 7.34
C PHE A 69 8.10 11.28 8.36
N LYS A 70 9.35 11.15 7.90
CA LYS A 70 10.48 10.92 8.79
C LYS A 70 10.73 12.08 9.74
N GLN A 71 10.58 13.33 9.31
CA GLN A 71 10.73 14.48 10.21
C GLN A 71 9.70 14.46 11.35
N ILE A 72 8.45 14.11 11.04
CA ILE A 72 7.39 13.97 12.06
C ILE A 72 7.71 12.78 12.98
N TYR A 73 8.13 11.65 12.41
CA TYR A 73 8.53 10.47 13.16
C TYR A 73 9.66 10.78 14.16
N ASP A 74 10.75 11.36 13.69
CA ASP A 74 11.92 11.70 14.51
C ASP A 74 11.57 12.74 15.59
N PHE A 75 10.73 13.73 15.26
CA PHE A 75 10.23 14.70 16.23
C PHE A 75 9.40 14.02 17.33
N CYS A 76 8.49 13.11 16.94
CA CYS A 76 7.69 12.34 17.88
C CYS A 76 8.58 11.50 18.82
N GLU A 77 9.57 10.81 18.27
CA GLU A 77 10.56 10.05 19.05
C GLU A 77 11.30 10.93 20.06
N GLU A 78 11.82 12.09 19.63
CA GLU A 78 12.51 13.04 20.52
C GLU A 78 11.61 13.52 21.67
N LYS A 79 10.29 13.60 21.45
CA LYS A 79 9.30 14.02 22.45
C LYS A 79 8.67 12.86 23.25
N GLY A 80 9.09 11.62 23.00
CA GLY A 80 8.46 10.43 23.60
C GLY A 80 6.97 10.32 23.24
N LYS A 81 6.64 10.60 21.98
CA LYS A 81 5.30 10.51 21.39
C LYS A 81 5.31 9.51 20.25
N LEU A 82 4.15 8.96 19.92
CA LEU A 82 3.97 8.08 18.77
C LEU A 82 3.40 8.90 17.60
N SER A 83 4.10 8.86 16.47
CA SER A 83 3.59 9.34 15.18
C SER A 83 2.60 8.32 14.59
N SER A 84 1.47 8.81 14.10
CA SER A 84 0.39 8.00 13.53
C SER A 84 -0.37 8.82 12.49
N GLY A 85 -0.98 8.13 11.53
CA GLY A 85 -1.73 8.73 10.44
C GLY A 85 -2.16 7.65 9.44
N HIS A 86 -2.90 8.09 8.43
CA HIS A 86 -3.17 7.34 7.21
C HIS A 86 -2.80 8.21 6.01
N LEU A 87 -2.85 7.64 4.81
CA LEU A 87 -2.49 8.34 3.58
C LEU A 87 -3.76 8.76 2.84
N VAL A 88 -3.62 9.61 1.83
CA VAL A 88 -4.78 10.02 1.04
C VAL A 88 -4.96 9.01 -0.09
N VAL A 89 -6.08 8.26 -0.04
CA VAL A 89 -6.55 7.33 -1.08
C VAL A 89 -5.57 6.16 -1.30
N GLU A 90 -5.74 5.10 -0.51
CA GLU A 90 -4.92 3.89 -0.48
C GLU A 90 -5.49 2.72 -1.32
N GLU A 91 -6.58 2.93 -2.05
CA GLU A 91 -7.28 1.86 -2.77
C GLU A 91 -6.74 1.57 -4.17
N ASP A 92 -5.98 2.49 -4.77
CA ASP A 92 -5.53 2.36 -6.16
C ASP A 92 -4.13 2.94 -6.43
N PHE A 93 -3.41 2.29 -7.36
CA PHE A 93 -2.04 2.62 -7.74
C PHE A 93 -1.90 3.99 -8.41
N TRP A 94 -2.96 4.51 -9.04
CA TRP A 94 -2.89 5.85 -9.63
C TRP A 94 -2.78 6.90 -8.53
N ASN A 95 -3.59 6.79 -7.47
CA ASN A 95 -3.49 7.68 -6.31
C ASN A 95 -2.23 7.42 -5.49
N HIS A 96 -1.74 6.18 -5.40
CA HIS A 96 -0.44 5.91 -4.79
C HIS A 96 0.67 6.70 -5.50
N LEU A 97 0.63 6.77 -6.83
CA LEU A 97 1.56 7.58 -7.60
C LEU A 97 1.33 9.08 -7.41
N ALA A 98 0.12 9.55 -7.73
CA ALA A 98 -0.19 10.97 -7.80
C ALA A 98 -0.08 11.68 -6.43
N GLN A 99 -0.43 10.98 -5.34
CA GLN A 99 -0.45 11.55 -3.99
C GLN A 99 0.76 11.16 -3.14
N GLN A 100 1.28 9.94 -3.34
CA GLN A 100 2.30 9.35 -2.45
C GLN A 100 3.65 9.11 -3.14
N GLY A 101 3.80 9.46 -4.42
CA GLY A 101 5.03 9.23 -5.18
C GLY A 101 5.24 7.76 -5.58
N GLY A 102 4.21 6.93 -5.52
CA GLY A 102 4.14 5.59 -6.12
C GLY A 102 4.47 4.43 -5.19
N ASN A 103 5.18 4.67 -4.07
CA ASN A 103 5.33 3.68 -3.00
C ASN A 103 4.88 4.27 -1.66
N LEU A 104 3.64 3.96 -1.30
CA LEU A 104 3.02 4.43 -0.06
C LEU A 104 3.60 3.70 1.18
N MET A 105 4.12 2.47 0.99
CA MET A 105 4.64 1.65 2.08
C MET A 105 5.89 2.25 2.71
N THR A 106 6.71 2.96 1.91
CA THR A 106 7.83 3.76 2.38
C THR A 106 7.40 4.75 3.47
N HIS A 107 6.25 5.41 3.30
CA HIS A 107 5.75 6.39 4.26
C HIS A 107 5.23 5.76 5.55
N PHE A 108 4.58 4.60 5.45
CA PHE A 108 4.11 3.86 6.63
C PHE A 108 5.24 3.39 7.54
N ARG A 109 6.44 3.13 7.01
CA ARG A 109 7.62 2.82 7.83
C ARG A 109 7.96 3.94 8.82
N HIS A 110 7.73 5.18 8.41
CA HIS A 110 7.88 6.39 9.24
C HIS A 110 6.61 6.75 10.03
N MET A 111 5.83 5.74 10.41
CA MET A 111 4.79 5.85 11.43
C MET A 111 5.04 4.80 12.52
N HIS A 112 4.74 5.15 13.77
CA HIS A 112 4.77 4.19 14.88
C HIS A 112 3.51 3.32 14.87
N ILE A 113 2.39 3.94 14.51
CA ILE A 113 1.08 3.29 14.40
C ILE A 113 0.50 3.69 13.02
N PRO A 114 0.88 3.00 11.93
CA PRO A 114 0.31 3.26 10.61
C PRO A 114 -1.16 2.85 10.57
N GLY A 115 -1.95 3.48 9.70
CA GLY A 115 -3.36 3.16 9.54
C GLY A 115 -3.92 3.56 8.19
N ILE A 116 -5.21 3.32 8.03
CA ILE A 116 -6.05 3.65 6.87
C ILE A 116 -7.31 4.39 7.32
N ASP A 117 -8.04 4.98 6.39
CA ASP A 117 -9.42 5.38 6.62
C ASP A 117 -10.41 4.51 5.84
N TRP A 118 -11.32 3.86 6.57
CA TRP A 118 -12.46 3.16 6.00
C TRP A 118 -13.74 3.69 6.60
N ILE A 119 -14.08 4.86 6.11
CA ILE A 119 -15.16 5.65 6.68
C ILE A 119 -16.55 5.13 6.25
N HIS A 120 -16.71 4.75 4.98
CA HIS A 120 -18.03 4.45 4.42
C HIS A 120 -18.39 2.95 4.44
N PRO A 121 -19.68 2.60 4.67
CA PRO A 121 -20.19 1.26 4.45
C PRO A 121 -20.39 1.13 2.94
N PHE A 122 -19.31 0.89 2.21
CA PHE A 122 -19.38 0.67 0.78
C PHE A 122 -20.39 -0.46 0.49
N GLU A 123 -21.20 -0.30 -0.55
CA GLU A 123 -22.10 -1.36 -1.04
C GLU A 123 -21.32 -2.62 -1.48
N ARG A 124 -20.00 -2.46 -1.70
CA ARG A 124 -19.01 -3.51 -1.92
C ARG A 124 -18.03 -3.54 -0.76
N ASP A 125 -17.44 -4.70 -0.46
CA ASP A 125 -16.37 -4.76 0.54
C ASP A 125 -15.13 -3.97 0.02
N LEU A 126 -14.41 -3.29 0.92
CA LEU A 126 -13.13 -2.67 0.59
C LEU A 126 -12.13 -3.79 0.27
N PRO A 127 -11.29 -3.65 -0.77
CA PRO A 127 -10.29 -4.66 -1.11
C PRO A 127 -9.46 -5.07 0.10
N ALA A 128 -9.18 -6.36 0.25
CA ALA A 128 -8.32 -6.89 1.31
C ALA A 128 -6.91 -6.29 1.32
N THR A 129 -6.45 -5.81 0.15
CA THR A 129 -5.16 -5.16 -0.05
C THR A 129 -5.02 -3.82 0.68
N THR A 130 -6.09 -3.02 0.76
CA THR A 130 -6.06 -1.69 1.39
C THR A 130 -5.62 -1.72 2.86
N PRO A 131 -6.27 -2.47 3.77
CA PRO A 131 -5.77 -2.65 5.13
C PRO A 131 -4.43 -3.39 5.17
N LYS A 132 -4.09 -4.16 4.12
CA LYS A 132 -2.82 -4.88 4.05
C LYS A 132 -1.60 -3.98 3.83
N TYR A 133 -1.73 -2.81 3.21
CA TYR A 133 -0.59 -1.91 3.06
C TYR A 133 0.06 -1.47 4.39
N PRO A 134 -0.66 -0.86 5.36
CA PRO A 134 -0.06 -0.47 6.65
C PRO A 134 0.21 -1.67 7.55
N THR A 135 -0.62 -2.72 7.52
CA THR A 135 -0.46 -3.89 8.39
C THR A 135 0.75 -4.73 8.00
N SER A 136 1.03 -4.89 6.71
CA SER A 136 2.25 -5.56 6.26
C SER A 136 3.50 -4.83 6.76
N ILE A 137 3.53 -3.49 6.70
CA ILE A 137 4.64 -2.73 7.28
C ILE A 137 4.73 -2.91 8.80
N ALA A 138 3.59 -2.91 9.50
CA ALA A 138 3.59 -3.16 10.93
C ALA A 138 4.12 -4.56 11.27
N HIS A 139 3.73 -5.59 10.53
CA HIS A 139 4.24 -6.95 10.71
C HIS A 139 5.74 -6.99 10.45
N LEU A 140 6.19 -6.55 9.28
CA LEU A 140 7.59 -6.56 8.84
C LEU A 140 8.54 -5.78 9.78
N ASP A 141 8.09 -4.65 10.31
CA ASP A 141 8.88 -3.79 11.22
C ASP A 141 8.65 -4.13 12.71
N GLY A 142 7.78 -5.09 13.03
CA GLY A 142 7.45 -5.46 14.41
C GLY A 142 6.69 -4.38 15.19
N LYS A 143 5.88 -3.56 14.52
CA LYS A 143 5.01 -2.55 15.16
C LYS A 143 3.76 -3.24 15.72
N GLU A 144 3.42 -2.92 16.96
CA GLU A 144 2.32 -3.59 17.69
C GLU A 144 0.92 -3.18 17.18
N ARG A 145 0.76 -1.96 16.66
CA ARG A 145 -0.55 -1.37 16.43
C ARG A 145 -0.73 -0.85 15.01
N THR A 146 -1.87 -1.16 14.43
CA THR A 146 -2.37 -0.61 13.16
C THR A 146 -3.83 -0.22 13.33
N TRP A 147 -4.20 0.92 12.74
CA TRP A 147 -5.51 1.50 13.01
C TRP A 147 -6.32 1.78 11.75
N CYS A 148 -7.64 1.89 11.92
CA CYS A 148 -8.56 2.28 10.87
C CYS A 148 -9.52 3.38 11.36
N GLU A 149 -9.66 4.47 10.61
CA GLU A 149 -10.76 5.42 10.80
C GLU A 149 -12.06 4.77 10.34
N THR A 150 -13.04 4.56 11.21
CA THR A 150 -14.20 3.71 10.90
C THR A 150 -15.55 4.42 11.17
N PHE A 151 -16.54 4.14 10.33
CA PHE A 151 -17.97 4.55 10.42
C PHE A 151 -18.35 5.97 9.96
N ALA A 152 -17.43 6.80 9.49
CA ALA A 152 -17.78 8.13 9.01
C ALA A 152 -18.71 8.09 7.79
N ALA A 153 -19.75 8.94 7.80
CA ALA A 153 -20.71 8.99 6.71
C ALA A 153 -21.36 7.63 6.38
N SER A 154 -21.48 6.76 7.39
CA SER A 154 -22.30 5.54 7.37
C SER A 154 -23.80 5.78 7.48
N GLY A 155 -24.20 7.04 7.68
CA GLY A 155 -25.61 7.37 7.82
C GLY A 155 -26.12 7.20 9.24
N TRP A 156 -27.23 7.86 9.56
CA TRP A 156 -27.91 7.72 10.85
C TRP A 156 -28.57 6.34 11.04
N GLY A 157 -28.67 5.55 9.97
CA GLY A 157 -29.24 4.20 9.99
C GLY A 157 -28.26 3.09 10.32
N LEU A 158 -26.99 3.40 10.57
CA LEU A 158 -25.95 2.40 10.85
C LEU A 158 -26.35 1.47 12.01
N THR A 159 -26.41 0.18 11.73
CA THR A 159 -26.79 -0.88 12.66
C THR A 159 -25.56 -1.56 13.29
N PHE A 160 -25.74 -2.22 14.44
CA PHE A 160 -24.67 -3.03 15.03
C PHE A 160 -24.21 -4.20 14.14
N GLN A 161 -25.10 -4.72 13.30
CA GLN A 161 -24.79 -5.78 12.33
C GLN A 161 -23.82 -5.26 11.26
N GLU A 162 -24.07 -4.06 10.73
CA GLU A 162 -23.16 -3.41 9.79
C GLU A 162 -21.84 -3.03 10.46
N MET A 163 -21.89 -2.47 11.67
CA MET A 163 -20.67 -2.17 12.44
C MET A 163 -19.81 -3.43 12.62
N ARG A 164 -20.43 -4.55 13.01
CA ARG A 164 -19.74 -5.84 13.17
C ARG A 164 -19.18 -6.36 11.84
N ARG A 165 -19.90 -6.21 10.73
CA ARG A 165 -19.39 -6.60 9.39
C ARG A 165 -18.10 -5.88 9.07
N ILE A 166 -18.10 -4.55 9.25
CA ILE A 166 -16.95 -3.68 8.94
C ILE A 166 -15.74 -4.05 9.80
N VAL A 167 -15.87 -4.00 11.14
CA VAL A 167 -14.72 -4.23 12.03
C VAL A 167 -14.17 -5.65 11.92
N ASN A 168 -15.03 -6.65 11.67
CA ASN A 168 -14.55 -8.02 11.47
C ASN A 168 -13.70 -8.16 10.22
N TRP A 169 -14.06 -7.45 9.15
CA TRP A 169 -13.29 -7.45 7.93
C TRP A 169 -11.98 -6.63 8.07
N GLU A 170 -12.00 -5.53 8.81
CA GLU A 170 -10.77 -4.81 9.17
C GLU A 170 -9.82 -5.71 9.98
N HIS A 171 -10.35 -6.40 10.99
CA HIS A 171 -9.56 -7.30 11.85
C HIS A 171 -8.99 -8.50 11.11
N VAL A 172 -9.77 -9.16 10.24
CA VAL A 172 -9.26 -10.32 9.47
C VAL A 172 -8.11 -9.90 8.53
N ASN A 173 -8.04 -8.62 8.18
CA ASN A 173 -6.96 -8.06 7.36
C ASN A 173 -5.84 -7.38 8.17
N GLY A 174 -5.81 -7.55 9.50
CA GLY A 174 -4.69 -7.16 10.35
C GLY A 174 -4.86 -5.85 11.11
N ILE A 175 -5.95 -5.10 10.92
CA ILE A 175 -6.22 -3.91 11.74
C ILE A 175 -6.52 -4.34 13.17
N ASN A 176 -5.89 -3.70 14.15
CA ASN A 176 -6.03 -4.07 15.56
C ASN A 176 -6.35 -2.88 16.49
N MET A 177 -6.77 -1.75 15.91
CA MET A 177 -7.21 -0.56 16.62
C MET A 177 -8.23 0.24 15.80
N GLN A 178 -9.49 0.22 16.17
CA GLN A 178 -10.49 1.07 15.51
C GLN A 178 -10.45 2.49 16.05
N ILE A 179 -10.64 3.47 15.16
CA ILE A 179 -10.89 4.87 15.50
C ILE A 179 -12.28 5.24 14.98
N PRO A 180 -13.34 5.03 15.78
CA PRO A 180 -14.70 5.34 15.36
C PRO A 180 -14.90 6.85 15.22
N ILE A 181 -15.23 7.32 14.01
CA ILE A 181 -15.45 8.75 13.74
C ILE A 181 -16.95 9.10 13.75
N CYS A 182 -17.38 10.19 14.37
CA CYS A 182 -16.72 11.03 15.38
C CYS A 182 -17.57 11.03 16.65
N TYR A 183 -16.96 11.23 17.82
CA TYR A 183 -17.72 11.59 19.01
C TYR A 183 -18.22 13.04 18.86
N LYS A 184 -19.51 13.21 18.56
CA LYS A 184 -20.08 14.55 18.35
C LYS A 184 -20.39 15.21 19.69
N TYR A 185 -19.56 16.19 20.06
CA TYR A 185 -19.79 17.01 21.26
C TYR A 185 -21.16 17.71 21.24
N SER A 186 -21.62 18.14 20.07
CA SER A 186 -22.92 18.80 19.91
C SER A 186 -23.55 18.50 18.56
N MET A 187 -24.87 18.24 18.58
CA MET A 187 -25.70 18.11 17.38
C MET A 187 -26.39 19.43 16.99
N ARG A 188 -26.04 20.53 17.66
CA ARG A 188 -26.69 21.82 17.42
C ARG A 188 -26.29 22.37 16.05
N GLY A 189 -27.28 22.46 15.17
CA GLY A 189 -27.16 23.09 13.86
C GLY A 189 -27.14 22.08 12.69
N PRO A 190 -27.67 22.45 11.53
CA PRO A 190 -27.89 21.53 10.41
C PRO A 190 -26.59 21.02 9.76
N ALA A 191 -25.47 21.72 9.92
CA ALA A 191 -24.18 21.23 9.43
C ALA A 191 -23.68 20.03 10.27
N GLN A 192 -23.85 20.09 11.59
CA GLN A 192 -23.35 19.04 12.50
C GLN A 192 -24.11 17.73 12.36
N THR A 193 -25.40 17.78 12.02
CA THR A 193 -26.21 16.58 11.75
C THR A 193 -25.88 15.93 10.41
N LYS A 194 -25.22 16.65 9.49
CA LYS A 194 -24.88 16.17 8.14
C LYS A 194 -23.42 15.78 7.99
N PHE A 195 -22.51 16.47 8.69
CA PHE A 195 -21.07 16.20 8.62
C PHE A 195 -20.77 14.81 9.21
N TYR A 196 -20.27 13.89 8.38
CA TYR A 196 -19.86 12.53 8.74
C TYR A 196 -20.75 11.87 9.81
N ASN A 197 -22.03 11.70 9.48
CA ASN A 197 -22.98 10.96 10.31
C ASN A 197 -22.70 9.45 10.29
N PRO A 198 -23.00 8.68 11.35
CA PRO A 198 -23.90 9.00 12.45
C PRO A 198 -23.28 9.89 13.54
N GLY A 199 -21.98 9.81 13.77
CA GLY A 199 -21.37 10.36 14.98
C GLY A 199 -21.71 9.51 16.22
N LEU A 200 -20.72 8.89 16.83
CA LEU A 200 -20.90 7.88 17.88
C LEU A 200 -20.73 8.51 19.25
N SER A 201 -21.82 9.09 19.76
CA SER A 201 -21.86 9.78 21.05
C SER A 201 -23.22 9.59 21.73
N TYR A 202 -23.39 10.14 22.94
CA TYR A 202 -24.57 9.93 23.80
C TYR A 202 -25.93 10.31 23.18
N GLN A 203 -25.93 11.02 22.04
CA GLN A 203 -27.11 11.38 21.28
C GLN A 203 -27.64 10.23 20.40
N GLN A 204 -26.89 9.14 20.23
CA GLN A 204 -27.37 7.95 19.51
C GLN A 204 -28.47 7.24 20.31
N PRO A 205 -29.57 6.80 19.66
CA PRO A 205 -30.65 6.10 20.35
C PRO A 205 -30.21 4.73 20.92
N TYR A 206 -29.11 4.18 20.41
CA TYR A 206 -28.51 2.92 20.86
C TYR A 206 -27.32 3.11 21.81
N TRP A 207 -27.05 4.32 22.30
CA TRP A 207 -25.86 4.61 23.11
C TRP A 207 -25.73 3.72 24.34
N ASP A 208 -26.85 3.43 25.02
CA ASP A 208 -26.88 2.55 26.20
C ASP A 208 -26.45 1.11 25.88
N HIS A 209 -26.46 0.71 24.60
CA HIS A 209 -26.01 -0.59 24.13
C HIS A 209 -24.59 -0.58 23.54
N MET A 210 -24.00 0.60 23.29
CA MET A 210 -22.66 0.73 22.67
C MET A 210 -21.56 0.05 23.50
N LYS A 211 -21.72 -0.05 24.82
CA LYS A 211 -20.76 -0.77 25.67
C LYS A 211 -20.56 -2.21 25.24
N ALA A 212 -21.63 -2.92 24.84
CA ALA A 212 -21.51 -4.31 24.42
C ALA A 212 -20.68 -4.44 23.12
N PHE A 213 -20.86 -3.50 22.19
CA PHE A 213 -20.07 -3.43 20.96
C PHE A 213 -18.61 -3.04 21.25
N ALA A 214 -18.37 -2.03 22.08
CA ALA A 214 -17.01 -1.61 22.47
C ALA A 214 -16.26 -2.72 23.22
N ASP A 215 -16.92 -3.45 24.13
CA ASP A 215 -16.29 -4.60 24.80
C ASP A 215 -15.99 -5.74 23.80
N TYR A 216 -16.77 -5.90 22.73
CA TYR A 216 -16.52 -6.87 21.66
C TYR A 216 -15.28 -6.48 20.84
N GLU A 217 -15.24 -5.23 20.35
CA GLU A 217 -14.11 -4.68 19.60
C GLU A 217 -12.82 -4.70 20.42
N ALA A 218 -12.85 -4.26 21.68
CA ALA A 218 -11.67 -4.26 22.55
C ALA A 218 -11.06 -5.67 22.73
N ARG A 219 -11.88 -6.72 22.75
CA ARG A 219 -11.39 -8.12 22.83
C ARG A 219 -10.74 -8.55 21.52
N LEU A 220 -11.30 -8.16 20.37
CA LEU A 220 -10.68 -8.44 19.07
C LEU A 220 -9.35 -7.69 18.92
N CYS A 221 -9.30 -6.42 19.29
CA CYS A 221 -8.08 -5.62 19.34
C CYS A 221 -6.98 -6.29 20.18
N LEU A 222 -7.32 -6.82 21.35
CA LEU A 222 -6.37 -7.55 22.20
C LEU A 222 -5.85 -8.82 21.52
N LEU A 223 -6.74 -9.61 20.90
CA LEU A 223 -6.36 -10.85 20.22
C LEU A 223 -5.50 -10.58 18.98
N ALA A 224 -5.84 -9.56 18.20
CA ALA A 224 -5.14 -9.20 16.97
C ALA A 224 -3.79 -8.52 17.23
N ALA A 225 -3.65 -7.70 18.29
CA ALA A 225 -2.39 -7.04 18.63
C ALA A 225 -1.43 -7.92 19.42
N GLY A 226 -1.94 -8.82 20.26
CA GLY A 226 -1.12 -9.67 21.14
C GLY A 226 -0.75 -11.04 20.54
N GLY A 227 -1.33 -11.40 19.40
CA GLY A 227 -1.00 -12.64 18.69
C GLY A 227 0.28 -12.53 17.86
N GLY A 228 0.85 -13.67 17.47
CA GLY A 228 1.82 -13.72 16.37
C GLY A 228 1.06 -13.81 15.06
N HIS A 229 1.26 -12.84 14.17
CA HIS A 229 0.76 -12.92 12.80
C HIS A 229 1.52 -14.01 12.03
N GLN A 230 0.82 -14.67 11.10
CA GLN A 230 1.40 -15.66 10.20
C GLN A 230 0.70 -15.56 8.84
N ALA A 231 1.47 -15.28 7.80
CA ALA A 231 1.00 -15.27 6.43
C ALA A 231 1.83 -16.21 5.55
N GLN A 232 1.17 -16.95 4.66
CA GLN A 232 1.87 -17.88 3.77
C GLN A 232 2.45 -17.19 2.53
N ILE A 233 1.86 -16.06 2.15
CA ILE A 233 2.08 -15.44 0.85
C ILE A 233 2.71 -14.05 1.02
N ALA A 234 3.79 -13.81 0.29
CA ALA A 234 4.30 -12.47 0.00
C ALA A 234 3.71 -12.01 -1.34
N LEU A 235 2.85 -10.99 -1.31
CA LEU A 235 2.31 -10.36 -2.51
C LEU A 235 3.17 -9.15 -2.88
N ALA A 236 3.88 -9.21 -4.01
CA ALA A 236 4.85 -8.19 -4.37
C ALA A 236 4.19 -6.87 -4.79
N TYR A 237 4.66 -5.76 -4.22
CA TYR A 237 4.34 -4.40 -4.64
C TYR A 237 5.50 -3.81 -5.45
N CYS A 238 5.36 -3.85 -6.78
CA CYS A 238 6.44 -3.47 -7.70
C CYS A 238 6.37 -1.98 -8.05
N SER A 239 7.11 -1.16 -7.29
CA SER A 239 7.10 0.30 -7.46
C SER A 239 7.61 0.73 -8.84
N ALA A 240 8.60 0.03 -9.40
CA ALA A 240 9.06 0.26 -10.77
C ALA A 240 7.95 0.16 -11.83
N ASP A 241 6.99 -0.76 -11.66
CA ASP A 241 5.86 -0.94 -12.57
C ASP A 241 4.88 0.24 -12.52
N ILE A 242 4.67 0.77 -11.32
CA ILE A 242 3.80 1.92 -11.08
C ILE A 242 4.45 3.20 -11.63
N TRP A 243 5.72 3.44 -11.30
CA TRP A 243 6.44 4.64 -11.72
C TRP A 243 6.64 4.73 -13.23
N SER A 244 6.93 3.61 -13.89
CA SER A 244 7.11 3.57 -15.35
C SER A 244 5.86 4.01 -16.11
N ARG A 245 4.68 3.80 -15.51
CA ARG A 245 3.35 4.09 -16.07
C ARG A 245 2.76 5.41 -15.61
N CYS A 246 3.61 6.38 -15.26
CA CYS A 246 3.14 7.60 -14.64
C CYS A 246 2.19 8.47 -15.46
N ASN A 247 1.99 8.20 -16.75
CA ASN A 247 1.00 8.89 -17.58
C ASN A 247 -0.18 7.98 -18.01
N GLU A 248 -0.21 6.74 -17.54
CA GLU A 248 -1.12 5.70 -18.02
C GLU A 248 -2.20 5.40 -16.97
N LEU A 249 -3.04 6.40 -16.65
CA LEU A 249 -4.14 6.28 -15.68
C LEU A 249 -4.94 4.99 -15.86
N GLN A 250 -5.37 4.72 -17.09
CA GLN A 250 -6.21 3.57 -17.40
C GLN A 250 -5.51 2.23 -17.14
N GLU A 251 -4.21 2.13 -17.41
CA GLU A 251 -3.44 0.92 -17.13
C GLU A 251 -3.18 0.75 -15.63
N LEU A 252 -2.88 1.84 -14.91
CA LEU A 252 -2.73 1.81 -13.46
C LEU A 252 -4.04 1.44 -12.75
N THR A 253 -5.18 1.93 -13.22
CA THR A 253 -6.50 1.50 -12.73
C THR A 253 -6.73 0.00 -12.95
N LYS A 254 -6.50 -0.51 -14.16
CA LYS A 254 -6.65 -1.95 -14.45
C LYS A 254 -5.75 -2.83 -13.57
N LYS A 255 -4.48 -2.42 -13.38
CA LYS A 255 -3.54 -3.13 -12.52
C LYS A 255 -3.97 -3.09 -11.05
N SER A 256 -4.51 -1.96 -10.59
CA SER A 256 -5.08 -1.85 -9.24
C SER A 256 -6.26 -2.79 -9.06
N ASP A 257 -7.21 -2.80 -10.00
CA ASP A 257 -8.38 -3.68 -9.96
C ASP A 257 -7.96 -5.16 -9.93
N LEU A 258 -6.98 -5.55 -10.74
CA LEU A 258 -6.44 -6.90 -10.75
C LEU A 258 -5.75 -7.27 -9.43
N TYR A 259 -4.91 -6.39 -8.90
CA TYR A 259 -4.17 -6.59 -7.66
C TYR A 259 -5.13 -6.74 -6.46
N ASN A 260 -6.14 -5.86 -6.40
CA ASN A 260 -7.20 -5.88 -5.41
C ASN A 260 -8.04 -7.16 -5.51
N ALA A 261 -8.43 -7.55 -6.73
CA ALA A 261 -9.18 -8.79 -6.96
C ALA A 261 -8.39 -10.03 -6.53
N LEU A 262 -7.08 -10.08 -6.80
CA LEU A 262 -6.23 -11.19 -6.34
C LEU A 262 -6.17 -11.23 -4.81
N GLY A 263 -6.00 -10.10 -4.13
CA GLY A 263 -6.01 -10.05 -2.66
C GLY A 263 -7.32 -10.58 -2.08
N ASP A 264 -8.46 -10.20 -2.67
CA ASP A 264 -9.77 -10.70 -2.26
C ASP A 264 -9.92 -12.21 -2.52
N GLU A 265 -9.51 -12.70 -3.70
CA GLU A 265 -9.52 -14.14 -4.05
C GLU A 265 -8.67 -14.96 -3.06
N LEU A 266 -7.48 -14.47 -2.67
CA LEU A 266 -6.65 -15.12 -1.66
C LEU A 266 -7.38 -15.23 -0.32
N ARG A 267 -8.07 -14.16 0.11
CA ARG A 267 -8.90 -14.19 1.33
C ARG A 267 -10.06 -15.17 1.23
N TYR A 268 -10.78 -15.19 0.11
CA TYR A 268 -11.88 -16.13 -0.10
C TYR A 268 -11.41 -17.58 -0.13
N ALA A 269 -10.20 -17.84 -0.62
CA ALA A 269 -9.56 -19.15 -0.60
C ALA A 269 -9.02 -19.56 0.79
N GLY A 270 -9.02 -18.65 1.76
CA GLY A 270 -8.58 -18.89 3.14
C GLY A 270 -7.08 -18.71 3.37
N TYR A 271 -6.37 -18.05 2.46
CA TYR A 271 -4.96 -17.71 2.63
C TYR A 271 -4.79 -16.31 3.24
N ASP A 272 -3.74 -16.14 4.04
CA ASP A 272 -3.27 -14.83 4.48
C ASP A 272 -2.01 -14.44 3.70
N PHE A 273 -1.82 -13.14 3.52
CA PHE A 273 -0.71 -12.58 2.77
C PHE A 273 -0.26 -11.27 3.38
N ASP A 274 1.02 -10.96 3.30
CA ASP A 274 1.49 -9.59 3.45
C ASP A 274 2.00 -9.06 2.11
N ILE A 275 1.86 -7.76 1.95
CA ILE A 275 2.36 -7.02 0.81
C ILE A 275 3.82 -6.66 1.07
N LEU A 276 4.69 -7.04 0.15
CA LEU A 276 6.11 -6.71 0.23
C LEU A 276 6.49 -5.82 -0.95
N ASP A 277 6.90 -4.59 -0.67
CA ASP A 277 7.52 -3.75 -1.70
C ASP A 277 8.92 -4.21 -2.04
N GLU A 278 9.50 -3.66 -3.12
CA GLU A 278 10.83 -4.03 -3.58
C GLU A 278 11.89 -3.90 -2.47
N GLN A 279 11.77 -2.90 -1.59
CA GLN A 279 12.67 -2.75 -0.43
C GLN A 279 12.56 -3.96 0.51
N ALA A 280 11.35 -4.33 0.94
CA ALA A 280 11.14 -5.47 1.84
C ALA A 280 11.64 -6.80 1.22
N ILE A 281 11.43 -7.00 -0.08
CA ILE A 281 11.93 -8.20 -0.79
C ILE A 281 13.45 -8.23 -0.78
N LEU A 282 14.12 -7.10 -1.05
CA LEU A 282 15.57 -7.03 -1.12
C LEU A 282 16.23 -7.17 0.26
N GLU A 283 15.64 -6.55 1.29
CA GLU A 283 16.12 -6.56 2.67
C GLU A 283 15.80 -7.85 3.43
N SER A 284 14.93 -8.72 2.88
CA SER A 284 14.67 -10.05 3.45
C SER A 284 15.98 -10.78 3.78
N VAL A 285 16.07 -11.22 5.04
CA VAL A 285 17.31 -11.60 5.72
C VAL A 285 17.90 -12.86 5.12
N ALA A 286 17.05 -13.83 4.80
CA ALA A 286 17.52 -15.10 4.28
C ALA A 286 16.45 -15.80 3.45
N ILE A 287 16.94 -16.56 2.48
CA ILE A 287 16.20 -17.65 1.87
C ILE A 287 16.65 -18.91 2.60
N GLU A 288 15.95 -19.22 3.69
CA GLU A 288 16.17 -20.40 4.51
C GLU A 288 14.90 -21.20 4.48
N LYS A 289 14.94 -22.45 4.03
CA LYS A 289 13.72 -23.25 3.99
C LYS A 289 13.55 -23.94 2.68
N ASP A 290 13.48 -23.22 1.55
CA ASP A 290 12.19 -22.84 0.95
C ASP A 290 11.34 -21.66 1.47
N ARG A 291 11.82 -20.75 2.34
CA ARG A 291 11.04 -19.58 2.81
C ARG A 291 11.74 -18.24 2.62
N ILE A 292 10.97 -17.18 2.38
CA ILE A 292 11.43 -15.79 2.48
C ILE A 292 11.33 -15.37 3.95
N MET A 293 12.47 -15.04 4.56
CA MET A 293 12.54 -14.67 5.97
C MET A 293 12.69 -13.16 6.14
N THR A 294 11.85 -12.58 6.98
CA THR A 294 12.02 -11.22 7.51
C THR A 294 12.31 -11.32 9.02
N PRO A 295 12.61 -10.21 9.72
CA PRO A 295 12.85 -10.27 11.17
C PRO A 295 11.68 -10.85 11.98
N THR A 296 10.46 -10.76 11.45
CA THR A 296 9.21 -11.05 12.16
C THR A 296 8.27 -11.99 11.41
N GLU A 297 8.43 -12.15 10.09
CA GLU A 297 7.54 -12.91 9.21
C GLU A 297 8.33 -13.92 8.36
N GLU A 298 7.62 -14.95 7.89
CA GLU A 298 8.15 -15.93 6.94
C GLU A 298 7.10 -16.26 5.88
N PHE A 299 7.51 -16.36 4.61
CA PHE A 299 6.59 -16.61 3.50
C PHE A 299 7.02 -17.82 2.66
N GLU A 300 6.04 -18.63 2.24
CA GLU A 300 6.22 -19.85 1.46
C GLU A 300 6.04 -19.61 -0.05
N VAL A 301 5.34 -18.54 -0.42
CA VAL A 301 5.03 -18.20 -1.82
C VAL A 301 5.27 -16.71 -2.07
N LEU A 302 5.91 -16.38 -3.19
CA LEU A 302 6.05 -15.02 -3.69
C LEU A 302 5.21 -14.85 -4.95
N ILE A 303 4.28 -13.91 -4.95
CA ILE A 303 3.38 -13.66 -6.08
C ILE A 303 3.62 -12.28 -6.67
N PHE A 304 3.83 -12.23 -7.98
CA PHE A 304 3.80 -11.02 -8.78
C PHE A 304 2.49 -10.97 -9.58
N CYS A 305 1.72 -9.91 -9.42
CA CYS A 305 0.40 -9.77 -10.06
C CYS A 305 0.42 -8.62 -11.07
N GLY A 306 0.30 -8.97 -12.36
CA GLY A 306 0.24 -8.01 -13.45
C GLY A 306 1.47 -7.08 -13.48
N VAL A 307 2.67 -7.61 -13.27
CA VAL A 307 3.92 -6.81 -13.21
C VAL A 307 4.70 -6.97 -14.50
N ASP A 308 5.00 -5.85 -15.17
CA ASP A 308 5.69 -5.87 -16.46
C ASP A 308 7.04 -5.14 -16.41
N ALA A 309 7.25 -4.26 -15.41
CA ALA A 309 8.53 -3.61 -15.10
C ALA A 309 8.96 -3.88 -13.65
N ILE A 310 10.23 -4.24 -13.44
CA ILE A 310 10.74 -4.63 -12.12
C ILE A 310 12.23 -4.30 -11.98
N ARG A 311 12.77 -4.22 -10.76
CA ARG A 311 14.24 -4.25 -10.57
C ARG A 311 14.80 -5.64 -10.82
N ASN A 312 15.90 -5.72 -11.57
CA ASN A 312 16.57 -6.99 -11.82
C ASN A 312 17.06 -7.65 -10.52
N SER A 313 17.38 -6.88 -9.49
CA SER A 313 17.76 -7.39 -8.16
C SER A 313 16.61 -8.09 -7.42
N VAL A 314 15.36 -7.69 -7.66
CA VAL A 314 14.18 -8.36 -7.10
C VAL A 314 13.98 -9.71 -7.78
N LEU A 315 14.22 -9.79 -9.09
CA LEU A 315 14.24 -11.07 -9.81
C LEU A 315 15.37 -11.98 -9.35
N ASP A 316 16.55 -11.45 -9.03
CA ASP A 316 17.64 -12.24 -8.45
C ASP A 316 17.24 -12.87 -7.11
N LYS A 317 16.55 -12.11 -6.24
CA LYS A 317 15.98 -12.62 -5.00
C LYS A 317 14.91 -13.69 -5.26
N ALA A 318 14.00 -13.45 -6.20
CA ALA A 318 12.98 -14.43 -6.57
C ALA A 318 13.61 -15.73 -7.12
N GLN A 319 14.67 -15.63 -7.95
CA GLN A 319 15.38 -16.80 -8.48
C GLN A 319 16.11 -17.56 -7.38
N ALA A 320 16.79 -16.85 -6.47
CA ALA A 320 17.40 -17.48 -5.32
C ALA A 320 16.36 -18.21 -4.45
N PHE A 321 15.18 -17.62 -4.28
CA PHE A 321 14.06 -18.21 -3.55
C PHE A 321 13.55 -19.49 -4.23
N ALA A 322 13.29 -19.43 -5.53
CA ALA A 322 12.89 -20.60 -6.32
C ALA A 322 13.96 -21.71 -6.27
N ASN A 323 15.25 -21.37 -6.39
CA ASN A 323 16.36 -22.32 -6.34
C ASN A 323 16.49 -23.01 -4.97
N SER A 324 15.99 -22.40 -3.90
CA SER A 324 15.96 -23.00 -2.56
C SER A 324 14.77 -23.94 -2.32
N GLY A 325 13.86 -24.07 -3.28
CA GLY A 325 12.62 -24.84 -3.19
C GLY A 325 11.35 -24.01 -2.97
N GLY A 326 11.46 -22.69 -2.85
CA GLY A 326 10.31 -21.79 -2.72
C GLY A 326 9.49 -21.67 -3.99
N THR A 327 8.26 -21.15 -3.89
CA THR A 327 7.35 -21.00 -5.04
C THR A 327 7.22 -19.54 -5.47
N VAL A 328 7.55 -19.25 -6.72
CA VAL A 328 7.34 -17.93 -7.35
C VAL A 328 6.23 -18.03 -8.39
N LEU A 329 5.21 -17.18 -8.30
CA LEU A 329 4.09 -17.13 -9.23
C LEU A 329 4.02 -15.78 -9.93
N PHE A 330 3.78 -15.81 -11.23
CA PHE A 330 3.42 -14.64 -12.04
C PHE A 330 1.98 -14.79 -12.49
N VAL A 331 1.13 -13.82 -12.17
CA VAL A 331 -0.30 -13.81 -12.49
C VAL A 331 -0.59 -12.72 -13.51
N GLU A 332 -1.31 -13.05 -14.58
CA GLU A 332 -1.65 -12.22 -15.76
C GLU A 332 -0.49 -11.70 -16.63
N ALA A 333 0.65 -11.33 -16.05
CA ALA A 333 1.80 -10.81 -16.79
C ALA A 333 3.13 -11.24 -16.17
N VAL A 334 4.19 -11.15 -16.98
CA VAL A 334 5.57 -11.38 -16.55
C VAL A 334 6.43 -10.15 -16.86
N PRO A 335 7.46 -9.84 -16.06
CA PRO A 335 8.33 -8.71 -16.31
C PRO A 335 9.08 -8.79 -17.65
N ARG A 336 9.08 -7.67 -18.38
CA ARG A 336 9.77 -7.50 -19.67
C ARG A 336 10.65 -6.25 -19.69
N HIS A 337 10.36 -5.30 -18.81
CA HIS A 337 11.08 -4.05 -18.65
C HIS A 337 11.83 -4.05 -17.32
N SER A 338 12.87 -3.24 -17.21
CA SER A 338 13.58 -3.07 -15.95
C SER A 338 13.70 -1.64 -15.50
N TYR A 339 13.79 -1.48 -14.18
CA TYR A 339 14.22 -0.24 -13.54
C TYR A 339 15.60 0.20 -14.08
N GLU A 340 16.53 -0.74 -14.28
CA GLU A 340 17.94 -0.45 -14.63
C GLU A 340 18.15 -0.06 -16.09
N ASN A 341 17.53 -0.78 -17.02
CA ASN A 341 17.79 -0.66 -18.47
C ASN A 341 16.59 -0.13 -19.26
N GLY A 342 15.41 -0.04 -18.66
CA GLY A 342 14.23 0.51 -19.30
C GLY A 342 13.45 -0.54 -20.10
N THR A 343 13.02 -0.14 -21.29
CA THR A 343 12.04 -0.89 -22.08
C THR A 343 12.64 -2.15 -22.75
N GLU A 344 11.98 -3.31 -22.59
CA GLU A 344 12.34 -4.60 -23.23
C GLU A 344 13.77 -5.06 -22.89
N ASP A 345 14.09 -5.08 -21.59
CA ASP A 345 15.40 -5.47 -21.08
C ASP A 345 15.69 -6.97 -21.32
N PRO A 346 16.72 -7.31 -22.12
CA PRO A 346 17.10 -8.70 -22.35
C PRO A 346 17.48 -9.44 -21.06
N GLU A 347 18.10 -8.77 -20.09
CA GLU A 347 18.50 -9.39 -18.82
C GLU A 347 17.27 -9.80 -18.01
N THR A 348 16.27 -8.92 -17.90
CA THR A 348 15.00 -9.21 -17.23
C THR A 348 14.32 -10.43 -17.86
N ARG A 349 14.24 -10.47 -19.19
CA ARG A 349 13.63 -11.59 -19.91
C ARG A 349 14.38 -12.90 -19.64
N GLU A 350 15.70 -12.89 -19.62
CA GLU A 350 16.51 -14.07 -19.29
C GLU A 350 16.22 -14.57 -17.86
N LYS A 351 16.18 -13.66 -16.87
CA LYS A 351 15.86 -14.01 -15.49
C LYS A 351 14.44 -14.57 -15.33
N VAL A 352 13.47 -13.97 -16.00
CA VAL A 352 12.08 -14.47 -16.00
C VAL A 352 11.99 -15.86 -16.64
N MET A 353 12.67 -16.09 -17.76
CA MET A 353 12.69 -17.42 -18.39
C MET A 353 13.36 -18.47 -17.50
N ALA A 354 14.40 -18.10 -16.75
CA ALA A 354 15.03 -18.99 -15.77
C ALA A 354 14.06 -19.37 -14.62
N LEU A 355 13.21 -18.44 -14.18
CA LEU A 355 12.18 -18.68 -13.17
C LEU A 355 11.04 -19.57 -13.67
N LEU A 356 10.60 -19.37 -14.90
CA LEU A 356 9.50 -20.11 -15.51
C LEU A 356 9.89 -21.53 -15.97
N GLY A 357 11.20 -21.78 -16.11
CA GLY A 357 11.73 -22.99 -16.74
C GLY A 357 11.53 -23.00 -18.26
N ASN A 358 12.34 -23.81 -18.96
CA ASN A 358 12.34 -23.92 -20.42
C ASN A 358 11.03 -24.50 -21.04
N GLU A 359 9.98 -24.74 -20.24
CA GLU A 359 8.71 -25.33 -20.69
C GLU A 359 7.57 -24.32 -20.88
N VAL A 360 7.79 -23.02 -20.70
CA VAL A 360 6.78 -22.04 -21.07
C VAL A 360 6.80 -21.83 -22.58
N ASN A 361 5.85 -22.50 -23.24
CA ASN A 361 5.40 -22.19 -24.59
C ASN A 361 5.00 -20.72 -24.64
N THR A 362 5.91 -19.85 -25.06
CA THR A 362 5.67 -18.42 -25.28
C THR A 362 4.70 -18.26 -26.46
N LYS A 363 3.42 -18.39 -26.17
CA LYS A 363 2.38 -17.55 -26.77
C LYS A 363 1.97 -16.54 -25.70
N LEU A 364 2.88 -15.59 -25.45
CA LEU A 364 2.55 -14.28 -24.90
C LEU A 364 2.15 -13.39 -26.06
#